data_AF-A0A9P0ZCC5-F1
#
_entry.id   AF-A0A9P0ZCC5-F1
#
_cell.length_a   1.000
_cell.length_b   1.000
_cell.length_c   1.000
_cell.angle_alpha   90.00
_cell.angle_beta   90.00
_cell.angle_gamma   90.00
#
_symmetry.space_group_name_H-M   'P 1'
#
loop_
_entity.id
_entity.type
_entity.pdbx_description
1 polymer ?
#
loop_
_entity_poly.entity_id
_entity_poly.type
_entity_poly.pdbx_seq_one_letter_code
_entity_poly.pdbx_strand_id
1 'polypeptide(L)'
;MSTVLDPNFKLIGVKIALVDTYGEKNAEPLFEKIKKCAYDLFEEYRRVFAPPVVIDESGVTSNSIATSSSVSSSTLMNLVKDRVRQMSGSQHFSRSEFDRYVDEERGDEEERDVLTWWKLNSPRFPVIACMARDILVISSYYNTHLMRVGVGF
;
A
#
# COMPACT_ATOMS: atom_id res chain seq x y z
N MET A 1 4.07 -6.73 7.22
CA MET A 1 3.55 -5.81 6.19
C MET A 1 4.00 -6.16 4.78
N SER A 2 5.29 -6.43 4.52
CA SER A 2 5.77 -6.85 3.19
C SER A 2 4.98 -8.04 2.60
N THR A 3 4.74 -9.10 3.37
CA THR A 3 3.96 -10.28 2.96
C THR A 3 2.51 -9.95 2.58
N VAL A 4 1.89 -8.99 3.27
CA VAL A 4 0.49 -8.59 3.01
C VAL A 4 0.37 -7.89 1.66
N LEU A 5 1.42 -7.17 1.24
CA LEU A 5 1.48 -6.46 -0.03
C LEU A 5 2.12 -7.29 -1.14
N ASP A 6 2.53 -8.52 -0.85
CA ASP A 6 2.97 -9.45 -1.87
C ASP A 6 1.74 -10.10 -2.50
N PRO A 7 1.47 -9.90 -3.82
CA PRO A 7 0.33 -10.50 -4.50
C PRO A 7 0.28 -12.03 -4.39
N ASN A 8 1.41 -12.70 -4.13
CA ASN A 8 1.48 -14.16 -3.96
C ASN A 8 1.03 -14.63 -2.59
N PHE A 9 1.30 -13.84 -1.55
CA PHE A 9 1.10 -14.27 -0.18
C PHE A 9 -0.09 -13.58 0.47
N LYS A 10 -0.22 -12.27 0.30
CA LYS A 10 -1.29 -11.45 0.89
C LYS A 10 -1.51 -11.77 2.38
N LEU A 11 -2.76 -11.74 2.83
CA LEU A 11 -3.15 -12.13 4.19
C LEU A 11 -3.06 -13.65 4.41
N ILE A 12 -3.24 -14.48 3.39
CA ILE A 12 -3.21 -15.94 3.55
C ILE A 12 -1.81 -16.43 3.94
N GLY A 13 -0.75 -15.90 3.33
CA GLY A 13 0.62 -16.23 3.69
C GLY A 13 0.99 -15.78 5.11
N VAL A 14 0.45 -14.66 5.58
CA VAL A 14 0.59 -14.26 6.99
C VAL A 14 -0.11 -15.26 7.91
N LYS A 15 -1.33 -15.71 7.57
CA LYS A 15 -2.05 -16.69 8.37
C LYS A 15 -1.30 -18.02 8.45
N ILE A 16 -0.82 -18.54 7.32
CA ILE A 16 0.00 -19.77 7.25
C ILE A 16 1.23 -19.63 8.15
N ALA A 17 2.02 -18.56 7.97
CA ALA A 17 3.24 -18.35 8.75
C ALA A 17 2.98 -18.25 10.27
N LEU A 18 1.87 -17.64 10.69
CA LEU A 18 1.50 -17.55 12.10
C LEU A 18 1.07 -18.91 12.67
N VAL A 19 0.30 -19.69 11.92
CA VAL A 19 -0.11 -21.04 12.33
C VAL A 19 1.12 -21.94 12.47
N ASP A 20 2.06 -21.87 11.52
CA ASP A 20 3.28 -22.68 11.53
C ASP A 20 4.20 -22.33 12.71
N THR A 21 4.26 -21.06 13.12
CA THR A 21 5.18 -20.59 14.17
C THR A 21 4.60 -20.61 15.58
N TYR A 22 3.30 -20.31 15.75
CA TYR A 22 2.66 -20.15 17.06
C TYR A 22 1.57 -21.18 17.35
N GLY A 23 1.19 -21.98 16.34
CA GLY A 23 0.07 -22.91 16.41
C GLY A 23 -1.29 -22.22 16.25
N GLU A 24 -2.28 -23.00 15.81
CA GLU A 24 -3.62 -22.52 15.42
C GLU A 24 -4.33 -21.66 16.48
N LYS A 25 -4.19 -22.03 17.77
CA LYS A 25 -4.85 -21.34 18.88
C LYS A 25 -4.29 -19.93 19.15
N ASN A 26 -3.00 -19.71 18.92
CA ASN A 26 -2.33 -18.44 19.18
C ASN A 26 -2.22 -17.56 17.93
N ALA A 27 -2.33 -18.17 16.74
CA ALA A 27 -2.23 -17.48 15.46
C ALA A 27 -3.39 -16.51 15.22
N GLU A 28 -4.62 -16.88 15.56
CA GLU A 28 -5.82 -16.09 15.24
C GLU A 28 -5.83 -14.67 15.86
N PRO A 29 -5.54 -14.46 17.17
CA PRO A 29 -5.50 -13.11 17.73
C PRO A 29 -4.35 -12.26 17.17
N LEU A 30 -3.25 -12.88 16.74
CA LEU A 30 -2.12 -12.19 16.10
C LEU A 30 -2.47 -11.80 14.66
N PHE A 31 -3.14 -12.71 13.95
CA PHE A 31 -3.60 -12.48 12.59
C PHE A 31 -4.57 -11.30 12.53
N GLU A 32 -5.56 -11.25 13.41
CA GLU A 32 -6.52 -10.13 13.45
C GLU A 32 -5.85 -8.79 13.79
N LYS A 33 -4.84 -8.77 14.66
CA LYS A 33 -4.02 -7.56 14.91
C LYS A 33 -3.27 -7.10 13.67
N ILE A 34 -2.63 -8.02 12.95
CA ILE A 34 -1.87 -7.69 11.72
C ILE A 34 -2.81 -7.23 10.62
N LYS A 35 -3.95 -7.92 10.45
CA LYS A 35 -5.00 -7.54 9.51
C LYS A 35 -5.49 -6.13 9.80
N LYS A 36 -5.87 -5.82 11.05
CA LYS A 36 -6.28 -4.48 11.47
C LYS A 36 -5.19 -3.44 11.16
N CYS A 37 -3.94 -3.72 11.51
CA CYS A 37 -2.80 -2.84 11.21
C CYS A 37 -2.66 -2.56 9.71
N ALA A 38 -2.88 -3.58 8.86
CA ALA A 38 -2.84 -3.41 7.41
C ALA A 38 -3.95 -2.49 6.87
N TYR A 39 -5.17 -2.64 7.39
CA TYR A 39 -6.27 -1.73 7.07
C TYR A 39 -6.03 -0.31 7.58
N ASP A 40 -5.57 -0.16 8.81
CA ASP A 40 -5.27 1.16 9.39
C ASP A 40 -4.21 1.89 8.56
N LEU A 41 -3.15 1.19 8.15
CA LEU A 41 -2.11 1.75 7.27
C LEU A 41 -2.65 2.11 5.89
N PHE A 42 -3.50 1.25 5.30
CA PHE A 42 -4.17 1.58 4.04
C PHE A 42 -5.02 2.85 4.16
N GLU A 43 -5.77 3.02 5.25
CA GLU A 43 -6.58 4.22 5.49
C GLU A 43 -5.71 5.48 5.65
N GLU A 44 -4.55 5.37 6.28
CA GLU A 44 -3.58 6.49 6.36
C GLU A 44 -3.08 6.89 4.98
N TYR A 45 -2.66 5.93 4.15
CA TYR A 45 -2.25 6.21 2.78
C TYR A 45 -3.41 6.76 1.95
N ARG A 46 -4.63 6.23 2.11
CA ARG A 46 -5.81 6.76 1.43
C ARG A 46 -6.06 8.22 1.80
N ARG A 47 -5.94 8.60 3.08
CA ARG A 47 -6.12 10.01 3.51
C ARG A 47 -5.08 10.96 2.90
N VAL A 48 -3.84 10.50 2.74
CA VAL A 48 -2.73 11.32 2.23
C VAL A 48 -2.74 11.39 0.70
N PHE A 49 -3.10 10.29 0.04
CA PHE A 49 -2.91 10.12 -1.39
C PHE A 49 -4.21 10.04 -2.20
N ALA A 50 -5.38 9.76 -1.61
CA ALA A 50 -6.62 9.82 -2.38
C ALA A 50 -6.87 11.27 -2.84
N PRO A 51 -7.38 11.47 -4.07
CA PRO A 51 -7.84 12.78 -4.49
C PRO A 51 -8.85 13.31 -3.46
N PRO A 52 -8.83 14.60 -3.10
CA PRO A 52 -9.95 15.18 -2.38
C PRO A 52 -11.20 14.89 -3.21
N VAL A 53 -12.19 14.25 -2.59
CA VAL A 53 -13.51 14.11 -3.18
C VAL A 53 -13.99 15.54 -3.39
N VAL A 54 -13.97 15.99 -4.63
CA VAL A 54 -14.62 17.25 -5.00
C VAL A 54 -16.09 16.94 -4.93
N ILE A 55 -16.69 17.18 -3.75
CA ILE A 55 -18.14 17.26 -3.65
C ILE A 55 -18.46 18.54 -4.42
N ASP A 56 -18.96 18.39 -5.63
CA ASP A 56 -19.40 19.50 -6.46
C ASP A 56 -20.71 20.04 -5.89
N GLU A 57 -20.62 20.74 -4.76
CA GLU A 57 -21.67 21.61 -4.28
C GLU A 57 -21.28 23.05 -4.63
N SER A 58 -21.95 23.51 -5.68
CA SER A 58 -21.95 24.85 -6.24
C SER A 58 -21.70 25.99 -5.23
N GLY A 59 -20.66 26.78 -5.50
CA GLY A 59 -20.64 28.25 -5.33
C GLY A 59 -20.39 28.84 -3.94
N VAL A 60 -19.21 29.45 -3.75
CA VAL A 60 -18.99 30.87 -3.39
C VAL A 60 -17.54 31.12 -2.96
N THR A 61 -17.12 32.34 -3.27
CA THR A 61 -15.81 32.99 -3.34
C THR A 61 -15.06 33.23 -2.00
N SER A 62 -13.73 33.41 -2.15
CA SER A 62 -12.83 34.33 -1.40
C SER A 62 -12.02 33.86 -0.18
N ASN A 63 -10.72 33.68 -0.45
CA ASN A 63 -9.55 34.37 0.14
C ASN A 63 -9.31 34.36 1.68
N SER A 64 -8.22 33.74 2.14
CA SER A 64 -7.07 34.42 2.79
C SER A 64 -6.03 33.47 3.43
N ILE A 65 -4.77 33.70 3.04
CA ILE A 65 -3.48 33.56 3.73
C ILE A 65 -3.45 33.19 5.23
N ALA A 66 -2.63 32.19 5.59
CA ALA A 66 -1.68 32.28 6.71
C ALA A 66 -0.51 31.28 6.56
N THR A 67 0.67 31.82 6.83
CA THR A 67 2.02 31.28 6.79
C THR A 67 2.34 30.26 7.90
N SER A 68 3.09 29.20 7.58
CA SER A 68 4.21 28.74 8.41
C SER A 68 5.13 27.81 7.63
N SER A 69 6.41 28.12 7.71
CA SER A 69 7.58 27.48 7.12
C SER A 69 7.76 26.00 7.45
N SER A 70 7.92 25.17 6.42
CA SER A 70 8.92 24.08 6.41
C SER A 70 9.13 23.63 4.97
N VAL A 71 10.32 23.88 4.44
CA VAL A 71 10.73 23.41 3.12
C VAL A 71 10.84 21.87 3.13
N SER A 72 10.48 21.26 2.00
CA SER A 72 10.82 19.88 1.60
C SER A 72 9.85 18.74 1.95
N SER A 73 8.54 19.00 2.07
CA SER A 73 7.51 17.94 1.98
C SER A 73 6.47 18.21 0.87
N SER A 74 6.19 19.49 0.59
CA SER A 74 5.20 19.91 -0.41
C SER A 74 5.57 19.50 -1.83
N THR A 75 6.84 19.51 -2.23
CA THR A 75 7.24 19.15 -3.61
C THR A 75 7.04 17.67 -3.90
N LEU A 76 7.41 16.79 -2.96
CA LEU A 76 7.18 15.35 -3.11
C LEU A 76 5.68 15.04 -3.00
N MET A 77 4.99 15.64 -2.04
CA MET A 77 3.54 15.51 -1.90
C MET A 77 2.81 15.96 -3.18
N ASN A 78 3.23 17.05 -3.81
CA ASN A 78 2.65 17.54 -5.06
C ASN A 78 2.96 16.63 -6.24
N LEU A 79 4.21 16.14 -6.35
CA LEU A 79 4.61 15.19 -7.40
C LEU A 79 3.83 13.87 -7.30
N VAL A 80 3.61 13.39 -6.07
CA VAL A 80 2.80 12.20 -5.81
C VAL A 80 1.33 12.49 -6.08
N LYS A 81 0.78 13.64 -5.66
CA LYS A 81 -0.59 14.07 -5.98
C LYS A 81 -0.84 14.14 -7.48
N ASP A 82 0.09 14.71 -8.26
CA ASP A 82 -0.03 14.77 -9.72
C ASP A 82 0.00 13.38 -10.36
N ARG A 83 0.85 12.47 -9.84
CA ARG A 83 0.89 11.07 -10.28
C ARG A 83 -0.38 10.32 -9.92
N VAL A 84 -0.99 10.59 -8.77
CA VAL A 84 -2.26 9.98 -8.37
C VAL A 84 -3.42 10.54 -9.20
N ARG A 85 -3.44 11.83 -9.53
CA ARG A 85 -4.45 12.42 -10.45
C ARG A 85 -4.41 11.78 -11.83
N GLN A 86 -3.23 11.46 -12.35
CA GLN A 86 -3.07 10.73 -13.62
C GLN A 86 -3.56 9.28 -13.53
N MET A 87 -3.57 8.68 -12.33
CA MET A 87 -3.93 7.29 -12.08
C MET A 87 -5.42 7.10 -11.73
N SER A 88 -6.13 8.16 -11.36
CA SER A 88 -7.49 8.14 -10.78
C SER A 88 -8.64 7.98 -11.78
N GLY A 89 -8.39 7.50 -13.01
CA GLY A 89 -9.39 7.37 -14.08
C GLY A 89 -10.49 6.32 -13.86
N SER A 90 -10.73 5.84 -12.63
CA SER A 90 -11.72 4.79 -12.34
C SER A 90 -12.28 4.92 -10.91
N GLN A 91 -12.93 6.05 -10.62
CA GLN A 91 -13.70 6.21 -9.39
C GLN A 91 -15.14 5.72 -9.57
N HIS A 92 -15.42 4.46 -9.23
CA HIS A 92 -16.70 4.03 -8.67
C HIS A 92 -16.60 2.58 -8.20
N PHE A 93 -16.16 2.35 -6.95
CA PHE A 93 -16.30 1.04 -6.32
C PHE A 93 -16.77 1.21 -4.88
N SER A 94 -17.93 0.61 -4.58
CA SER A 94 -18.55 0.54 -3.25
C SER A 94 -17.77 -0.32 -2.25
N ARG A 95 -16.67 -0.95 -2.68
CA ARG A 95 -15.78 -1.83 -1.93
C ARG A 95 -14.40 -1.17 -1.84
N SER A 96 -13.73 -1.24 -0.68
CA SER A 96 -12.42 -0.59 -0.53
C SER A 96 -11.40 -1.22 -1.49
N GLU A 97 -10.48 -0.40 -2.01
CA GLU A 97 -9.41 -0.85 -2.90
C GLU A 97 -8.65 -2.05 -2.30
N PHE A 98 -8.44 -2.02 -0.98
CA PHE A 98 -7.79 -3.07 -0.21
C PHE A 98 -8.54 -4.40 -0.24
N ASP A 99 -9.86 -4.38 -0.06
CA ASP A 99 -10.67 -5.60 -0.11
C ASP A 99 -10.61 -6.25 -1.50
N ARG A 100 -10.63 -5.43 -2.56
CA ARG A 100 -10.52 -5.96 -3.93
C ARG A 100 -9.15 -6.59 -4.17
N TYR A 101 -8.08 -6.00 -3.65
CA TYR A 101 -6.75 -6.58 -3.76
C TYR A 101 -6.63 -7.91 -3.01
N VAL A 102 -7.18 -8.00 -1.80
CA VAL A 102 -7.14 -9.24 -1.01
C VAL A 102 -7.85 -10.38 -1.76
N ASP A 103 -9.02 -10.10 -2.34
CA ASP A 103 -9.85 -11.09 -3.02
C ASP A 103 -9.37 -11.47 -4.42
N GLU A 104 -8.66 -10.60 -5.13
CA GLU A 104 -8.32 -10.85 -6.54
C GLU A 104 -7.24 -11.92 -6.70
N GLU A 105 -7.58 -13.09 -7.21
CA GLU A 105 -6.59 -14.13 -7.50
C GLU A 105 -5.54 -13.65 -8.52
N ARG A 106 -4.26 -13.91 -8.24
CA ARG A 106 -3.18 -13.59 -9.18
C ARG A 106 -3.33 -14.54 -10.36
N GLY A 107 -3.40 -14.01 -11.59
CA GLY A 107 -3.32 -14.86 -12.78
C GLY A 107 -1.94 -15.53 -12.90
N ASP A 108 -1.85 -16.59 -13.72
CA ASP A 108 -0.70 -17.50 -13.89
C ASP A 108 0.64 -16.86 -14.32
N GLU A 109 0.76 -15.53 -14.34
CA GLU A 109 2.03 -14.82 -14.53
C GLU A 109 2.86 -14.83 -13.24
N GLU A 110 3.19 -16.02 -12.73
CA GLU A 110 3.87 -16.24 -11.45
C GLU A 110 5.30 -15.67 -11.38
N GLU A 111 6.01 -15.57 -12.50
CA GLU A 111 7.45 -15.22 -12.52
C GLU A 111 7.78 -13.71 -12.52
N ARG A 112 6.79 -12.82 -12.61
CA ARG A 112 7.09 -11.37 -12.65
C ARG A 112 7.45 -10.84 -11.26
N ASP A 113 8.56 -10.10 -11.21
CA ASP A 113 9.01 -9.32 -10.05
C ASP A 113 7.85 -8.54 -9.41
N VAL A 114 7.72 -8.63 -8.08
CA VAL A 114 6.59 -8.06 -7.32
C VAL A 114 6.49 -6.56 -7.51
N LEU A 115 7.61 -5.83 -7.58
CA LEU A 115 7.60 -4.38 -7.83
C LEU A 115 7.11 -4.07 -9.24
N THR A 116 7.49 -4.88 -10.22
CA THR A 116 7.01 -4.78 -11.60
C THR A 116 5.51 -5.07 -11.69
N TRP A 117 5.00 -6.07 -10.95
CA TRP A 117 3.56 -6.35 -10.87
C TRP A 117 2.78 -5.15 -10.33
N TRP A 118 3.27 -4.52 -9.26
CA TRP A 118 2.66 -3.31 -8.69
C TRP A 118 2.71 -2.12 -9.63
N LYS A 119 3.79 -1.97 -10.40
CA LYS A 119 3.88 -0.91 -11.42
C LYS A 119 2.79 -1.05 -12.48
N LEU A 120 2.55 -2.27 -12.96
CA LEU A 120 1.52 -2.58 -13.97
C LEU A 120 0.10 -2.44 -13.43
N ASN A 121 -0.12 -2.84 -12.16
CA ASN A 121 -1.45 -2.81 -11.53
C ASN A 121 -1.76 -1.50 -10.79
N SER A 122 -0.84 -0.54 -10.77
CA SER A 122 -1.04 0.77 -10.11
C SER A 122 -2.25 1.58 -10.61
N PRO A 123 -2.70 1.50 -11.88
CA PRO A 123 -3.97 2.12 -12.30
C PRO A 123 -5.19 1.54 -11.60
N ARG A 124 -5.14 0.24 -11.29
CA ARG A 124 -6.23 -0.47 -10.60
C ARG A 124 -6.14 -0.21 -9.10
N PHE A 125 -4.93 -0.29 -8.54
CA PHE A 125 -4.69 -0.18 -7.10
C PHE A 125 -3.74 0.98 -6.77
N PRO A 126 -4.16 2.24 -6.95
CA PRO A 126 -3.29 3.39 -6.80
C PRO A 126 -2.75 3.59 -5.37
N VAL A 127 -3.56 3.38 -4.34
CA VAL A 127 -3.15 3.56 -2.94
C VAL A 127 -2.26 2.41 -2.50
N ILE A 128 -2.64 1.17 -2.80
CA ILE A 128 -1.86 -0.01 -2.41
C ILE A 128 -0.54 -0.08 -3.19
N ALA A 129 -0.51 0.30 -4.46
CA ALA A 129 0.75 0.37 -5.22
C ALA A 129 1.71 1.44 -4.66
N CYS A 130 1.20 2.50 -4.03
CA CYS A 130 2.02 3.45 -3.30
C CYS A 130 2.61 2.80 -2.03
N MET A 131 1.77 2.16 -1.21
CA MET A 131 2.20 1.41 -0.03
C MET A 131 3.24 0.34 -0.37
N ALA A 132 3.00 -0.43 -1.42
CA ALA A 132 3.88 -1.50 -1.86
C ALA A 132 5.24 -0.96 -2.29
N ARG A 133 5.29 0.18 -2.99
CA ARG A 133 6.55 0.83 -3.33
C ARG A 133 7.32 1.21 -2.07
N ASP A 134 6.68 1.87 -1.12
CA ASP A 134 7.39 2.39 0.06
C ASP A 134 7.86 1.25 0.98
N ILE A 135 7.08 0.18 1.10
CA ILE A 135 7.36 -0.93 2.03
C ILE A 135 8.24 -2.03 1.40
N LEU A 136 7.98 -2.41 0.14
CA LEU A 136 8.72 -3.50 -0.52
C LEU A 136 10.11 -3.05 -0.99
N VAL A 137 10.26 -1.76 -1.35
CA VAL A 137 11.60 -1.19 -1.62
C VAL A 137 12.45 -1.34 -0.37
N ILE A 138 11.99 -0.93 0.81
CA ILE A 138 12.78 -1.10 2.05
C ILE A 138 13.13 -2.59 2.30
N SER A 139 12.19 -3.50 2.09
CA SER A 139 12.39 -4.94 2.31
C SER A 139 13.42 -5.58 1.37
N SER A 140 13.56 -5.10 0.13
CA SER A 140 14.52 -5.66 -0.84
C SER A 140 15.98 -5.23 -0.57
N TYR A 141 16.18 -4.07 0.07
CA TYR A 141 17.51 -3.57 0.43
C TYR A 141 18.13 -4.36 1.58
N TYR A 142 17.33 -4.82 2.55
CA TYR A 142 17.85 -5.64 3.65
C TYR A 142 18.21 -7.06 3.21
N ASN A 143 17.48 -7.63 2.25
CA ASN A 143 17.77 -8.97 1.73
C ASN A 143 19.07 -8.97 0.90
N THR A 144 19.30 -7.90 0.11
CA THR A 144 20.54 -7.73 -0.67
C THR A 144 21.77 -7.37 0.18
N HIS A 145 21.60 -6.73 1.35
CA HIS A 145 22.72 -6.50 2.27
C HIS A 145 23.04 -7.69 3.18
N LEU A 146 22.06 -8.47 3.63
CA LEU A 146 22.32 -9.69 4.40
C LEU A 146 22.92 -10.82 3.55
N MET A 147 22.59 -10.94 2.26
CA MET A 147 23.27 -11.91 1.38
C MET A 147 24.71 -11.51 1.00
N ARG A 148 25.09 -10.24 1.18
CA ARG A 148 26.45 -9.75 0.85
C ARG A 148 27.40 -9.82 2.06
N VAL A 149 26.85 -9.77 3.27
CA VAL A 149 27.58 -10.07 4.50
C VAL A 149 27.36 -11.55 4.78
N GLY A 150 28.10 -12.39 4.05
CA GLY A 150 28.14 -13.83 4.29
C GLY A 150 28.42 -14.09 5.76
N VAL A 151 27.38 -14.48 6.49
CA VAL A 151 27.52 -15.07 7.81
C VAL A 151 28.07 -16.47 7.56
N GLY A 152 29.39 -16.60 7.65
CA GLY A 152 30.00 -17.89 7.92
C GLY A 152 29.56 -18.33 9.31
N PHE A 153 28.78 -19.41 9.36
CA PHE A 153 28.79 -20.37 10.45
C PHE A 153 29.13 -21.74 9.86
#